data_AF-A0A538R2M0-F1
#
_entry.id   AF-A0A538R2M0-F1
#
_cell.length_a   1.000
_cell.length_b   1.000
_cell.length_c   1.000
_cell.angle_alpha   90.00
_cell.angle_beta   90.00
_cell.angle_gamma   90.00
#
_symmetry.space_group_name_H-M   'P 1'
#
loop_
_entity.id
_entity.type
_entity.pdbx_description
1 polymer ?
#
loop_
_entity_poly.entity_id
_entity_poly.type
_entity_poly.pdbx_seq_one_letter_code
_entity_poly.pdbx_strand_id
1 'polypeptide(L)'
;MYANLSALRHDFPKLRSEALASRHRELHQQNGAERAACERAVIEHWLLSHGAVISARQAEPNTVNTPIRTAPTPITAYRPTRYGRALVVEVEGGLLDIKGAGVAAQTPPDRSYYGTGLCELSETLRDLVMQWLIDELLRRTARDLFTVPVYAVLDLGFDVHRSDGILVPAGAQLRRAHRRPRHGAEIPPTGSPEELLKAEVELLLRSHGLTSTSSGTRFELFEEAGRFAVRYGGKSVHGLGERGRRWLRRLAGFERGRAEFDAINVQLARDVQSRWGRAQLVDFGQYQFERDFTRPLVNLVRDRPVGFGGVLWPDDPRFVRPHPALQLTLAGLGLDADGKRPMAALDCFVDALCARFRDGTLSGPEVVAELASRVAECFARRATAGARPRGGIPTAARQALVPPGPTAQGSCSGSSSR
;
A
#
# COMPACT_ATOMS: atom_id res chain seq x y z
N MET A 1 4.95 16.94 -12.36
CA MET A 1 5.15 15.49 -12.17
C MET A 1 6.26 15.30 -11.16
N TYR A 2 6.21 14.26 -10.32
CA TYR A 2 7.37 13.78 -9.56
C TYR A 2 8.11 12.70 -10.36
N ALA A 3 9.46 12.69 -10.32
CA ALA A 3 10.27 11.61 -10.86
C ALA A 3 11.47 11.25 -9.95
N ASN A 4 11.61 9.96 -9.61
CA ASN A 4 12.76 9.37 -8.92
C ASN A 4 13.86 9.00 -9.93
N LEU A 5 14.65 10.01 -10.32
CA LEU A 5 15.69 9.85 -11.34
C LEU A 5 16.74 8.79 -10.98
N SER A 6 17.04 8.62 -9.69
CA SER A 6 18.01 7.61 -9.22
C SER A 6 17.51 6.20 -9.48
N ALA A 7 16.26 5.89 -9.06
CA ALA A 7 15.66 4.58 -9.31
C ALA A 7 15.49 4.30 -10.81
N LEU A 8 15.08 5.30 -11.59
CA LEU A 8 14.95 5.19 -13.05
C LEU A 8 16.27 4.89 -13.74
N ARG A 9 17.35 5.61 -13.41
CA ARG A 9 18.70 5.39 -13.98
C ARG A 9 19.31 4.05 -13.59
N HIS A 10 18.97 3.56 -12.40
CA HIS A 10 19.35 2.23 -11.96
C HIS A 10 18.70 1.17 -12.85
N ASP A 11 17.37 1.22 -12.97
CA ASP A 11 16.56 0.16 -13.58
C ASP A 11 16.49 0.24 -15.11
N PHE A 12 16.66 1.43 -15.68
CA PHE A 12 16.67 1.68 -17.11
C PHE A 12 18.00 2.32 -17.54
N PRO A 13 19.04 1.51 -17.86
CA PRO A 13 20.36 2.02 -18.18
C PRO A 13 20.41 3.05 -19.32
N LYS A 14 19.43 3.01 -20.25
CA LYS A 14 19.29 3.99 -21.33
C LYS A 14 18.98 5.42 -20.86
N LEU A 15 18.51 5.58 -19.62
CA LEU A 15 18.20 6.86 -19.00
C LEU A 15 19.39 7.43 -18.19
N ARG A 16 20.53 6.72 -18.16
CA ARG A 16 21.77 7.22 -17.55
C ARG A 16 22.35 8.36 -18.39
N SER A 17 23.05 9.28 -17.73
CA SER A 17 23.56 10.51 -18.33
C SER A 17 24.43 10.27 -19.56
N GLU A 18 25.25 9.20 -19.58
CA GLU A 18 26.08 8.84 -20.73
C GLU A 18 25.25 8.35 -21.92
N ALA A 19 24.25 7.51 -21.66
CA ALA A 19 23.35 6.99 -22.69
C ALA A 19 22.46 8.11 -23.28
N LEU A 20 21.96 9.01 -22.43
CA LEU A 20 21.20 10.17 -22.90
C LEU A 20 22.05 11.09 -23.76
N ALA A 21 23.28 11.42 -23.34
CA ALA A 21 24.18 12.27 -24.13
C ALA A 21 24.44 11.71 -25.53
N SER A 22 24.56 10.37 -25.67
CA SER A 22 24.75 9.76 -26.99
C SER A 22 23.55 9.88 -27.95
N ARG A 23 22.33 10.09 -27.42
CA ARG A 23 21.07 10.13 -28.18
C ARG A 23 20.55 11.56 -28.38
N HIS A 24 20.96 12.49 -27.51
CA HIS A 24 20.45 13.85 -27.43
C HIS A 24 21.60 14.85 -27.58
N ARG A 25 21.81 15.36 -28.79
CA ARG A 25 22.95 16.25 -29.12
C ARG A 25 22.95 17.53 -28.30
N GLU A 26 21.76 18.02 -27.95
CA GLU A 26 21.54 19.17 -27.09
C GLU A 26 22.24 19.05 -25.73
N LEU A 27 22.41 17.83 -25.19
CA LEU A 27 23.10 17.61 -23.90
C LEU A 27 24.61 17.83 -23.97
N HIS A 28 25.23 17.77 -25.15
CA HIS A 28 26.67 18.02 -25.30
C HIS A 28 27.04 19.49 -25.15
N GLN A 29 26.09 20.40 -25.39
CA GLN A 29 26.31 21.84 -25.38
C GLN A 29 26.06 22.45 -23.99
N GLN A 30 25.45 21.68 -23.08
CA GLN A 30 25.05 22.12 -21.75
C GLN A 30 26.04 21.63 -20.70
N ASN A 31 26.20 22.38 -19.62
CA ASN A 31 27.02 21.99 -18.47
C ASN A 31 26.26 22.18 -17.14
N GLY A 32 26.82 21.61 -16.07
CA GLY A 32 26.32 21.81 -14.70
C GLY A 32 24.80 21.63 -14.53
N ALA A 33 24.15 22.68 -14.01
CA ALA A 33 22.72 22.69 -13.71
C ALA A 33 21.83 22.65 -14.97
N GLU A 34 22.25 23.31 -16.05
CA GLU A 34 21.49 23.34 -17.32
C GLU A 34 21.43 21.95 -17.95
N ARG A 35 22.55 21.22 -17.93
CA ARG A 35 22.59 19.82 -18.37
C ARG A 35 21.68 18.94 -17.51
N ALA A 36 21.72 19.10 -16.20
CA ALA A 36 20.85 18.32 -15.29
C ALA A 36 19.36 18.61 -15.53
N ALA A 37 19.00 19.86 -15.81
CA ALA A 37 17.63 20.24 -16.17
C ALA A 37 17.20 19.64 -17.52
N CYS A 38 18.08 19.65 -18.53
CA CYS A 38 17.80 19.05 -19.83
C CYS A 38 17.68 17.51 -19.74
N GLU A 39 18.59 16.83 -19.02
CA GLU A 39 18.49 15.39 -18.77
C GLU A 39 17.18 15.03 -18.05
N ARG A 40 16.78 15.83 -17.06
CA ARG A 40 15.48 15.69 -16.40
C ARG A 40 14.35 15.82 -17.41
N ALA A 41 14.30 16.88 -18.21
CA ALA A 41 13.24 17.09 -19.19
C ALA A 41 13.11 15.91 -20.17
N VAL A 42 14.22 15.34 -20.62
CA VAL A 42 14.23 14.13 -21.47
C VAL A 42 13.63 12.92 -20.76
N ILE A 43 14.02 12.66 -19.50
CA ILE A 43 13.47 11.55 -18.70
C ILE A 43 11.97 11.79 -18.41
N GLU A 44 11.59 13.02 -18.11
CA GLU A 44 10.21 13.39 -17.84
C GLU A 44 9.32 13.19 -19.08
N HIS A 45 9.81 13.61 -20.26
CA HIS A 45 9.13 13.31 -21.52
C HIS A 45 9.00 11.79 -21.73
N TRP A 46 10.07 11.03 -21.50
CA TRP A 46 10.03 9.56 -21.60
C TRP A 46 8.98 8.94 -20.67
N LEU A 47 8.88 9.41 -19.42
CA LEU A 47 7.87 8.94 -18.46
C LEU A 47 6.45 9.24 -18.94
N LEU A 48 6.19 10.43 -19.47
CA LEU A 48 4.87 10.80 -19.98
C LEU A 48 4.48 9.95 -21.19
N SER A 49 5.40 9.75 -22.15
CA SER A 49 5.14 8.95 -23.36
C SER A 49 4.82 7.48 -23.09
N HIS A 50 5.30 6.91 -21.97
CA HIS A 50 5.11 5.49 -21.65
C HIS A 50 4.20 5.24 -20.44
N GLY A 51 3.96 6.25 -19.61
CA GLY A 51 3.34 6.10 -18.30
C GLY A 51 2.05 6.89 -18.10
N ALA A 52 1.81 7.94 -18.88
CA ALA A 52 0.57 8.72 -18.84
C ALA A 52 -0.54 8.01 -19.65
N VAL A 53 -0.93 6.82 -19.20
CA VAL A 53 -1.79 5.91 -19.97
C VAL A 53 -3.11 5.70 -19.24
N ILE A 54 -4.19 5.57 -20.01
CA ILE A 54 -5.52 5.33 -19.50
C ILE A 54 -6.22 4.25 -20.31
N SER A 55 -7.06 3.44 -19.65
CA SER A 55 -7.89 2.45 -20.35
C SER A 55 -8.82 3.15 -21.35
N ALA A 56 -9.01 2.56 -22.53
CA ALA A 56 -9.89 3.12 -23.58
C ALA A 56 -11.30 3.48 -23.05
N ARG A 57 -11.86 2.66 -22.15
CA ARG A 57 -13.16 2.91 -21.49
C ARG A 57 -13.25 4.21 -20.70
N GLN A 58 -12.13 4.70 -20.19
CA GLN A 58 -12.08 5.98 -19.48
C GLN A 58 -12.02 7.18 -20.42
N ALA A 59 -11.47 6.98 -21.63
CA ALA A 59 -11.40 8.02 -22.65
C ALA A 59 -12.74 8.23 -23.38
N GLU A 60 -13.60 7.21 -23.40
CA GLU A 60 -14.99 7.33 -23.85
C GLU A 60 -15.78 8.31 -22.95
N PRO A 61 -16.72 9.10 -23.51
CA PRO A 61 -17.60 9.95 -22.70
C PRO A 61 -18.32 9.15 -21.63
N ASN A 62 -18.16 9.54 -20.37
CA ASN A 62 -18.75 8.87 -19.23
C ASN A 62 -19.04 9.88 -18.10
N THR A 63 -19.61 9.41 -16.99
CA THR A 63 -20.01 10.26 -15.86
C THR A 63 -19.03 10.24 -14.68
N VAL A 64 -17.92 9.52 -14.79
CA VAL A 64 -16.97 9.32 -13.69
C VAL A 64 -15.72 10.19 -13.80
N ASN A 65 -15.48 10.85 -14.94
CA ASN A 65 -14.39 11.81 -15.11
C ASN A 65 -14.75 12.91 -16.10
N THR A 66 -14.01 14.02 -16.04
CA THR A 66 -14.04 15.06 -17.08
C THR A 66 -13.45 14.50 -18.39
N PRO A 67 -13.76 15.08 -19.56
CA PRO A 67 -13.23 14.62 -20.84
C PRO A 67 -11.70 14.48 -20.83
N ILE A 68 -11.20 13.36 -21.34
CA ILE A 68 -9.76 13.05 -21.37
C ILE A 68 -9.21 13.32 -22.76
N ARG A 69 -8.19 14.18 -22.85
CA ARG A 69 -7.42 14.34 -24.09
C ARG A 69 -6.43 13.19 -24.18
N THR A 70 -6.51 12.42 -25.25
CA THR A 70 -5.63 11.27 -25.51
C THR A 70 -4.84 11.48 -26.80
N ALA A 71 -3.67 10.84 -26.87
CA ALA A 71 -2.96 10.72 -28.13
C ALA A 71 -3.76 9.81 -29.09
N PRO A 72 -3.67 10.02 -30.42
CA PRO A 72 -4.44 9.24 -31.39
C PRO A 72 -4.00 7.77 -31.45
N THR A 73 -2.75 7.49 -31.08
CA THR A 73 -2.17 6.14 -31.16
C THR A 73 -2.35 5.40 -29.84
N PRO A 74 -3.13 4.30 -29.80
CA PRO A 74 -3.22 3.47 -28.61
C PRO A 74 -1.92 2.71 -28.38
N ILE A 75 -1.63 2.40 -27.12
CA ILE A 75 -0.53 1.51 -26.75
C ILE A 75 -1.05 0.19 -26.20
N THR A 76 -0.26 -0.87 -26.33
CA THR A 76 -0.58 -2.15 -25.71
C THR A 76 -0.15 -2.13 -24.24
N ALA A 77 -1.07 -2.54 -23.37
CA ALA A 77 -0.82 -2.70 -21.94
C ALA A 77 -1.46 -4.00 -21.44
N TYR A 78 -0.86 -4.59 -20.42
CA TYR A 78 -1.30 -5.85 -19.84
C TYR A 78 -1.90 -5.62 -18.47
N ARG A 79 -3.03 -6.26 -18.19
CA ARG A 79 -3.66 -6.23 -16.86
C ARG A 79 -3.55 -7.60 -16.22
N PRO A 80 -2.60 -7.81 -15.29
CA PRO A 80 -2.50 -9.07 -14.56
C PRO A 80 -3.81 -9.41 -13.85
N THR A 81 -4.06 -10.70 -13.60
CA THR A 81 -5.25 -11.17 -12.90
C THR A 81 -5.38 -10.46 -11.53
N ARG A 82 -6.59 -9.96 -11.23
CA ARG A 82 -6.94 -9.17 -10.02
C ARG A 82 -6.37 -7.74 -9.95
N TYR A 83 -5.66 -7.26 -10.97
CA TYR A 83 -5.33 -5.83 -11.03
C TYR A 83 -6.59 -5.01 -11.33
N GLY A 84 -7.20 -4.46 -10.28
CA GLY A 84 -8.41 -3.64 -10.40
C GLY A 84 -8.17 -2.31 -11.11
N ARG A 85 -7.08 -1.63 -10.74
CA ARG A 85 -6.78 -0.25 -11.18
C ARG A 85 -5.36 -0.01 -11.70
N ALA A 86 -4.62 -1.10 -11.92
CA ALA A 86 -3.25 -1.03 -12.40
C ALA A 86 -3.08 -1.82 -13.70
N LEU A 87 -2.06 -1.48 -14.46
CA LEU A 87 -1.66 -2.18 -15.67
C LEU A 87 -0.13 -2.19 -15.78
N VAL A 88 0.40 -3.01 -16.67
CA VAL A 88 1.82 -3.11 -16.97
C VAL A 88 2.04 -2.74 -18.42
N VAL A 89 2.95 -1.80 -18.65
CA VAL A 89 3.39 -1.39 -20.00
C VAL A 89 4.81 -1.91 -20.22
N GLU A 90 5.04 -2.49 -21.39
CA GLU A 90 6.38 -2.84 -21.84
C GLU A 90 7.06 -1.62 -22.45
N VAL A 91 8.30 -1.39 -22.04
CA VAL A 91 9.14 -0.31 -22.56
C VAL A 91 10.48 -0.90 -22.96
N GLU A 92 11.20 -0.26 -23.89
CA GLU A 92 12.54 -0.73 -24.25
C GLU A 92 13.42 -0.79 -22.98
N GLY A 93 13.85 -2.00 -22.62
CA GLY A 93 14.68 -2.29 -21.45
C GLY A 93 13.94 -2.69 -20.17
N GLY A 94 12.61 -2.78 -20.16
CA GLY A 94 11.90 -3.26 -18.96
C GLY A 94 10.38 -3.11 -18.99
N LEU A 95 9.78 -3.09 -17.80
CA LEU A 95 8.33 -3.01 -17.59
C LEU A 95 8.01 -1.88 -16.59
N LEU A 96 6.92 -1.16 -16.82
CA LEU A 96 6.34 -0.18 -15.89
C LEU A 96 5.01 -0.70 -15.35
N ASP A 97 4.86 -0.74 -14.03
CA ASP A 97 3.55 -0.99 -13.37
C ASP A 97 2.91 0.37 -13.06
N ILE A 98 1.75 0.64 -13.64
CA ILE A 98 1.07 1.94 -13.61
C ILE A 98 -0.24 1.77 -12.85
N LYS A 99 -0.33 2.37 -11.66
CA LYS A 99 -1.52 2.41 -10.81
C LYS A 99 -2.31 3.69 -11.08
N GLY A 100 -3.64 3.58 -11.20
CA GLY A 100 -4.54 4.69 -11.53
C GLY A 100 -4.89 4.79 -13.02
N ALA A 101 -4.73 3.70 -13.79
CA ALA A 101 -4.87 3.71 -15.24
C ALA A 101 -6.26 3.31 -15.75
N GLY A 102 -7.27 3.26 -14.88
CA GLY A 102 -8.65 2.95 -15.21
C GLY A 102 -9.04 1.48 -15.03
N VAL A 103 -10.19 1.12 -15.60
CA VAL A 103 -10.82 -0.21 -15.50
C VAL A 103 -10.34 -1.19 -16.58
N ALA A 104 -10.76 -2.46 -16.48
CA ALA A 104 -10.55 -3.45 -17.53
C ALA A 104 -11.38 -3.13 -18.78
N ALA A 105 -10.94 -3.60 -19.95
CA ALA A 105 -11.55 -3.26 -21.25
C ALA A 105 -13.06 -3.55 -21.35
N GLN A 106 -13.56 -4.55 -20.62
CA GLN A 106 -14.96 -4.96 -20.62
C GLN A 106 -15.74 -4.52 -19.37
N THR A 107 -15.13 -3.71 -18.51
CA THR A 107 -15.77 -3.22 -17.30
C THR A 107 -16.17 -1.76 -17.52
N PRO A 108 -17.46 -1.40 -17.41
CA PRO A 108 -17.85 0.00 -17.43
C PRO A 108 -17.33 0.67 -16.15
N PRO A 109 -16.76 1.88 -16.23
CA PRO A 109 -16.37 2.59 -15.04
C PRO A 109 -17.60 3.11 -14.28
N ASP A 110 -17.57 3.04 -12.96
CA ASP A 110 -18.64 3.55 -12.09
C ASP A 110 -18.09 4.32 -10.88
N ARG A 111 -18.97 5.02 -10.17
CA ARG A 111 -18.61 5.85 -9.00
C ARG A 111 -18.52 5.07 -7.69
N SER A 112 -18.55 3.75 -7.72
CA SER A 112 -18.33 2.93 -6.52
C SER A 112 -16.87 3.00 -6.07
N TYR A 113 -16.61 2.53 -4.87
CA TYR A 113 -15.27 2.48 -4.30
C TYR A 113 -14.34 1.65 -5.19
N TYR A 114 -13.35 2.31 -5.81
CA TYR A 114 -12.46 1.78 -6.86
C TYR A 114 -13.13 1.42 -8.20
N GLY A 115 -14.42 1.69 -8.39
CA GLY A 115 -15.16 1.36 -9.61
C GLY A 115 -14.68 2.10 -10.87
N THR A 116 -14.02 3.25 -10.70
CA THR A 116 -13.37 3.97 -11.81
C THR A 116 -12.04 3.31 -12.20
N GLY A 117 -11.39 2.57 -11.31
CA GLY A 117 -10.00 2.15 -11.51
C GLY A 117 -9.01 3.31 -11.71
N LEU A 118 -9.41 4.56 -11.44
CA LEU A 118 -8.53 5.72 -11.42
C LEU A 118 -7.97 5.92 -10.00
N CYS A 119 -6.90 6.69 -9.90
CA CYS A 119 -6.42 7.22 -8.63
C CYS A 119 -6.65 8.73 -8.58
N GLU A 120 -6.90 9.24 -7.39
CA GLU A 120 -6.83 10.67 -7.13
C GLU A 120 -5.35 11.07 -7.02
N LEU A 121 -4.98 12.27 -7.47
CA LEU A 121 -3.61 12.75 -7.35
C LEU A 121 -3.15 12.79 -5.90
N SER A 122 -4.04 13.22 -4.99
CA SER A 122 -3.76 13.21 -3.55
C SER A 122 -3.57 11.80 -3.00
N GLU A 123 -4.34 10.82 -3.47
CA GLU A 123 -4.11 9.42 -3.11
C GLU A 123 -2.70 8.96 -3.52
N THR A 124 -2.24 9.30 -4.73
CA THR A 124 -0.90 8.89 -5.21
C THR A 124 0.25 9.55 -4.45
N LEU A 125 0.10 10.82 -4.07
CA LEU A 125 1.09 11.54 -3.24
C LEU A 125 1.09 11.02 -1.79
N ARG A 126 -0.07 10.72 -1.22
CA ARG A 126 -0.17 10.09 0.10
C ARG A 126 0.52 8.72 0.12
N ASP A 127 0.28 7.90 -0.90
CA ASP A 127 0.94 6.59 -1.08
C ASP A 127 2.47 6.75 -1.14
N LEU A 128 2.97 7.80 -1.82
CA LEU A 128 4.40 8.13 -1.89
C LEU A 128 4.98 8.56 -0.53
N VAL A 129 4.28 9.41 0.23
CA VAL A 129 4.70 9.81 1.58
C VAL A 129 4.77 8.61 2.51
N MET A 130 3.74 7.77 2.49
CA MET A 130 3.70 6.54 3.29
C MET A 130 4.83 5.58 2.92
N GLN A 131 5.12 5.44 1.63
CA GLN A 131 6.28 4.68 1.17
C GLN A 131 7.59 5.23 1.75
N TRP A 132 7.84 6.54 1.66
CA TRP A 132 9.09 7.12 2.17
C TRP A 132 9.26 6.98 3.69
N LEU A 133 8.17 7.12 4.45
CA LEU A 133 8.17 6.87 5.89
C LEU A 133 8.54 5.41 6.20
N ILE A 134 7.94 4.48 5.46
CA ILE A 134 8.21 3.04 5.62
C ILE A 134 9.63 2.71 5.19
N ASP A 135 10.10 3.21 4.04
CA ASP A 135 11.49 3.02 3.58
C ASP A 135 12.50 3.46 4.63
N GLU A 136 12.30 4.65 5.20
CA GLU A 136 13.18 5.20 6.23
C GLU A 136 13.13 4.39 7.53
N LEU A 137 11.95 3.89 7.91
CA LEU A 137 11.78 2.97 9.03
C LEU A 137 12.52 1.66 8.79
N LEU A 138 12.30 1.01 7.65
CA LEU A 138 12.90 -0.28 7.29
C LEU A 138 14.42 -0.17 7.19
N ARG A 139 14.94 0.90 6.56
CA ARG A 139 16.39 1.17 6.49
C ARG A 139 17.06 1.20 7.86
N ARG A 140 16.35 1.67 8.89
CA ARG A 140 16.85 1.76 10.27
C ARG A 140 16.69 0.46 11.06
N THR A 141 15.67 -0.35 10.76
CA THR A 141 15.22 -1.43 11.67
C THR A 141 15.19 -2.83 11.06
N ALA A 142 15.04 -2.94 9.74
CA ALA A 142 14.88 -4.20 9.02
C ALA A 142 15.48 -4.09 7.62
N ARG A 143 16.81 -4.20 7.52
CA ARG A 143 17.57 -3.96 6.27
C ARG A 143 17.27 -4.93 5.13
N ASP A 144 16.66 -6.08 5.43
CA ASP A 144 16.28 -7.07 4.42
C ASP A 144 14.86 -6.83 3.87
N LEU A 145 14.15 -5.83 4.41
CA LEU A 145 12.85 -5.38 3.92
C LEU A 145 13.01 -4.08 3.15
N PHE A 146 12.30 -3.96 2.03
CA PHE A 146 12.31 -2.78 1.18
C PHE A 146 10.91 -2.52 0.67
N THR A 147 10.68 -1.38 0.03
CA THR A 147 9.45 -1.12 -0.73
C THR A 147 9.70 -1.32 -2.23
N VAL A 148 8.62 -1.56 -2.99
CA VAL A 148 8.68 -1.50 -4.47
C VAL A 148 8.90 -0.02 -4.86
N PRO A 149 9.96 0.30 -5.63
CA PRO A 149 10.23 1.68 -5.99
C PRO A 149 9.09 2.32 -6.80
N VAL A 150 8.69 3.53 -6.39
CA VAL A 150 7.91 4.44 -7.23
C VAL A 150 8.88 5.26 -8.06
N TYR A 151 8.71 5.19 -9.37
CA TYR A 151 9.46 5.96 -10.34
C TYR A 151 8.90 7.37 -10.51
N ALA A 152 7.57 7.51 -10.51
CA ALA A 152 6.95 8.81 -10.74
C ALA A 152 5.51 8.87 -10.21
N VAL A 153 5.06 10.10 -9.96
CA VAL A 153 3.66 10.45 -9.75
C VAL A 153 3.27 11.49 -10.79
N LEU A 154 2.22 11.19 -11.56
CA LEU A 154 1.70 12.01 -12.65
C LEU A 154 0.39 12.65 -12.23
N ASP A 155 0.23 13.93 -12.56
CA ASP A 155 -1.08 14.51 -12.80
C ASP A 155 -1.46 14.18 -14.25
N LEU A 156 -2.62 13.55 -14.44
CA LEU A 156 -3.06 13.08 -15.76
C LEU A 156 -3.76 14.16 -16.59
N GLY A 157 -3.92 15.37 -16.07
CA GLY A 157 -4.48 16.49 -16.85
C GLY A 157 -6.01 16.59 -16.80
N PHE A 158 -6.71 15.69 -16.12
CA PHE A 158 -8.18 15.66 -16.02
C PHE A 158 -8.63 15.35 -14.59
N ASP A 159 -9.94 15.48 -14.30
CA ASP A 159 -10.49 15.30 -12.96
C ASP A 159 -11.43 14.07 -12.89
N VAL A 160 -11.46 13.41 -11.73
CA VAL A 160 -12.35 12.30 -11.40
C VAL A 160 -13.55 12.83 -10.62
N HIS A 161 -14.75 12.35 -10.94
CA HIS A 161 -15.94 12.57 -10.14
C HIS A 161 -16.02 11.55 -9.01
N ARG A 162 -15.87 12.02 -7.77
CA ARG A 162 -16.11 11.21 -6.57
C ARG A 162 -17.60 10.92 -6.37
N SER A 163 -17.89 9.95 -5.51
CA SER A 163 -19.27 9.57 -5.16
C SER A 163 -20.05 10.69 -4.47
N ASP A 164 -19.36 11.61 -3.80
CA ASP A 164 -19.93 12.82 -3.18
C ASP A 164 -20.14 13.98 -4.18
N GLY A 165 -19.81 13.78 -5.45
CA GLY A 165 -19.96 14.77 -6.51
C GLY A 165 -18.78 15.74 -6.65
N ILE A 166 -17.78 15.66 -5.77
CA ILE A 166 -16.59 16.51 -5.83
C ILE A 166 -15.70 16.07 -7.00
N LEU A 167 -15.17 17.05 -7.73
CA LEU A 167 -14.13 16.86 -8.73
C LEU A 167 -12.76 16.93 -8.07
N VAL A 168 -11.93 15.93 -8.33
CA VAL A 168 -10.56 15.87 -7.82
C VAL A 168 -9.58 15.52 -8.94
N PRO A 169 -8.37 16.09 -8.96
CA PRO A 169 -7.39 15.79 -10.01
C PRO A 169 -7.07 14.30 -10.09
N ALA A 170 -7.08 13.75 -11.30
CA ALA A 170 -6.69 12.37 -11.55
C ALA A 170 -5.16 12.22 -11.50
N GLY A 171 -4.70 11.19 -10.79
CA GLY A 171 -3.30 10.85 -10.66
C GLY A 171 -2.96 9.47 -11.18
N ALA A 172 -1.70 9.28 -11.58
CA ALA A 172 -1.13 7.96 -11.81
C ALA A 172 0.20 7.80 -11.07
N GLN A 173 0.46 6.58 -10.59
CA GLN A 173 1.71 6.23 -9.94
C GLN A 173 2.44 5.18 -10.78
N LEU A 174 3.65 5.50 -11.23
CA LEU A 174 4.51 4.62 -11.99
C LEU A 174 5.46 3.92 -11.03
N ARG A 175 5.49 2.60 -11.08
CA ARG A 175 6.24 1.74 -10.16
C ARG A 175 7.12 0.79 -10.93
N ARG A 176 8.14 0.28 -10.26
CA ARG A 176 8.85 -0.92 -10.70
C ARG A 176 7.83 -2.05 -10.88
N ALA A 177 7.81 -2.65 -12.07
CA ALA A 177 7.04 -3.86 -12.29
C ALA A 177 7.54 -4.97 -11.36
N HIS A 178 6.61 -5.65 -10.70
CA HIS A 178 6.91 -6.66 -9.70
C HIS A 178 6.01 -7.87 -9.89
N ARG A 179 6.43 -9.01 -9.36
CA ARG A 179 5.62 -10.23 -9.40
C ARG A 179 4.62 -10.20 -8.25
N ARG A 180 3.42 -10.69 -8.50
CA ARG A 180 2.43 -11.01 -7.44
C ARG A 180 2.32 -12.53 -7.25
N PRO A 181 1.83 -13.00 -6.09
CA PRO A 181 1.49 -14.41 -5.88
C PRO A 181 0.66 -14.98 -7.05
N ARG A 182 0.93 -16.23 -7.43
CA ARG A 182 0.20 -16.93 -8.50
C ARG A 182 -1.30 -16.94 -8.17
N HIS A 183 -2.14 -16.72 -9.17
CA HIS A 183 -3.59 -16.56 -9.04
C HIS A 183 -4.04 -15.35 -8.19
N GLY A 184 -3.13 -14.41 -7.91
CA GLY A 184 -3.40 -13.22 -7.12
C GLY A 184 -3.83 -13.53 -5.69
N ALA A 185 -3.41 -14.66 -5.13
CA ALA A 185 -3.68 -15.01 -3.74
C ALA A 185 -2.81 -14.13 -2.81
N GLU A 186 -3.26 -12.92 -2.53
CA GLU A 186 -2.62 -12.00 -1.60
C GLU A 186 -2.78 -12.44 -0.14
N ILE A 187 -3.73 -13.33 0.12
CA ILE A 187 -3.96 -13.92 1.43
C ILE A 187 -3.16 -15.25 1.51
N PRO A 188 -2.17 -15.34 2.41
CA PRO A 188 -1.32 -16.53 2.53
C PRO A 188 -2.04 -17.73 3.17
N PRO A 189 -1.53 -18.97 3.04
CA PRO A 189 -1.97 -20.10 3.87
C PRO A 189 -1.58 -19.93 5.34
N THR A 190 -2.34 -20.56 6.23
CA THR A 190 -2.02 -20.65 7.66
C THR A 190 -0.65 -21.32 7.90
N GLY A 191 0.16 -20.77 8.79
CA GLY A 191 1.50 -21.22 9.16
C GLY A 191 2.56 -20.96 8.08
N SER A 192 2.22 -20.32 6.96
CA SER A 192 3.18 -20.10 5.88
C SER A 192 4.20 -19.01 6.24
N PRO A 193 5.40 -19.04 5.63
CA PRO A 193 6.41 -18.00 5.85
C PRO A 193 5.92 -16.60 5.49
N GLU A 194 5.04 -16.49 4.49
CA GLU A 194 4.44 -15.23 4.07
C GLU A 194 3.48 -14.67 5.13
N GLU A 195 2.64 -15.51 5.74
CA GLU A 195 1.77 -15.10 6.85
C GLU A 195 2.60 -14.54 8.02
N LEU A 196 3.62 -15.30 8.43
CA LEU A 196 4.52 -14.91 9.52
C LEU A 196 5.24 -13.60 9.25
N LEU A 197 5.71 -13.41 8.01
CA LEU A 197 6.39 -12.19 7.60
C LEU A 197 5.43 -10.98 7.60
N LYS A 198 4.20 -11.14 7.10
CA LYS A 198 3.19 -10.06 7.14
C LYS A 198 2.87 -9.66 8.58
N ALA A 199 2.72 -10.63 9.47
CA ALA A 199 2.57 -10.40 10.90
C ALA A 199 3.77 -9.64 11.49
N GLU A 200 4.99 -10.05 11.18
CA GLU A 200 6.20 -9.38 11.66
C GLU A 200 6.29 -7.93 11.19
N VAL A 201 6.02 -7.67 9.90
CA VAL A 201 5.99 -6.32 9.35
C VAL A 201 4.95 -5.47 10.06
N GLU A 202 3.74 -5.98 10.29
CA GLU A 202 2.71 -5.25 11.02
C GLU A 202 3.14 -4.89 12.44
N LEU A 203 3.71 -5.84 13.19
CA LEU A 203 4.17 -5.58 14.56
C LEU A 203 5.32 -4.55 14.59
N LEU A 204 6.20 -4.57 13.58
CA LEU A 204 7.23 -3.55 13.40
C LEU A 204 6.61 -2.16 13.19
N LEU A 205 5.62 -2.05 12.30
CA LEU A 205 4.91 -0.80 12.05
C LEU A 205 4.23 -0.30 13.31
N ARG A 206 3.54 -1.18 14.04
CA ARG A 206 2.83 -0.84 15.28
C ARG A 206 3.78 -0.29 16.34
N SER A 207 4.99 -0.85 16.48
CA SER A 207 5.98 -0.30 17.42
C SER A 207 6.36 1.17 17.14
N HIS A 208 6.10 1.67 15.92
CA HIS A 208 6.35 3.04 15.47
C HIS A 208 5.08 3.90 15.38
N GLY A 209 3.91 3.38 15.77
CA GLY A 209 2.63 4.07 15.62
C GLY A 209 2.07 4.05 14.20
N LEU A 210 2.49 3.09 13.37
CA LEU A 210 1.97 2.82 12.04
C LEU A 210 1.20 1.50 12.02
N THR A 211 0.24 1.35 11.11
CA THR A 211 -0.45 0.07 10.90
C THR A 211 -0.85 -0.08 9.43
N SER A 212 -0.86 -1.32 8.94
CA SER A 212 -1.43 -1.67 7.63
C SER A 212 -2.95 -1.86 7.66
N THR A 213 -3.54 -1.86 8.86
CA THR A 213 -4.98 -2.10 9.07
C THR A 213 -5.78 -0.83 8.83
N SER A 214 -6.97 -0.95 8.26
CA SER A 214 -7.90 0.18 8.11
C SER A 214 -9.34 -0.26 8.36
N SER A 215 -10.29 0.68 8.31
CA SER A 215 -11.72 0.33 8.30
C SER A 215 -12.08 -0.64 7.17
N GLY A 216 -11.35 -0.59 6.05
CA GLY A 216 -11.53 -1.49 4.90
C GLY A 216 -11.08 -2.94 5.16
N THR A 217 -10.29 -3.20 6.21
CA THR A 217 -9.84 -4.54 6.59
C THR A 217 -10.27 -4.96 7.98
N ARG A 218 -11.26 -4.29 8.57
CA ARG A 218 -11.78 -4.62 9.88
C ARG A 218 -12.80 -5.75 9.80
N PHE A 219 -12.69 -6.73 10.70
CA PHE A 219 -13.78 -7.65 11.00
C PHE A 219 -14.66 -7.08 12.10
N GLU A 220 -15.97 -7.25 11.94
CA GLU A 220 -16.96 -7.01 12.97
C GLU A 220 -17.76 -8.30 13.18
N LEU A 221 -17.74 -8.82 14.39
CA LEU A 221 -18.52 -9.99 14.81
C LEU A 221 -19.65 -9.46 15.68
N PHE A 222 -20.89 -9.81 15.37
CA PHE A 222 -22.04 -9.31 16.11
C PHE A 222 -23.21 -10.28 16.09
N GLU A 223 -24.26 -9.98 16.86
CA GLU A 223 -25.54 -10.67 16.78
C GLU A 223 -26.60 -9.77 16.14
N GLU A 224 -27.31 -10.31 15.16
CA GLU A 224 -28.40 -9.65 14.44
C GLU A 224 -29.61 -10.58 14.44
N ALA A 225 -30.73 -10.13 15.03
CA ALA A 225 -31.93 -10.94 15.22
C ALA A 225 -31.65 -12.32 15.88
N GLY A 226 -30.78 -12.35 16.89
CA GLY A 226 -30.40 -13.57 17.62
C GLY A 226 -29.47 -14.51 16.84
N ARG A 227 -28.95 -14.08 15.68
CA ARG A 227 -28.03 -14.87 14.84
C ARG A 227 -26.65 -14.22 14.79
N PHE A 228 -25.62 -15.05 14.90
CA PHE A 228 -24.23 -14.61 14.69
C PHE A 228 -24.03 -14.08 13.28
N ALA A 229 -23.50 -12.88 13.12
CA ALA A 229 -23.19 -12.26 11.85
C ALA A 229 -21.73 -11.78 11.85
N VAL A 230 -21.17 -11.67 10.65
CA VAL A 230 -19.80 -11.20 10.42
C VAL A 230 -19.84 -10.16 9.31
N ARG A 231 -19.16 -9.04 9.52
CA ARG A 231 -18.80 -8.09 8.46
C ARG A 231 -17.29 -8.05 8.30
N TYR A 232 -16.84 -7.80 7.08
CA TYR A 232 -15.45 -7.52 6.74
C TYR A 232 -15.39 -6.30 5.83
N GLY A 233 -14.63 -5.28 6.22
CA GLY A 233 -14.58 -4.00 5.49
C GLY A 233 -15.95 -3.36 5.33
N GLY A 234 -16.81 -3.46 6.35
CA GLY A 234 -18.19 -2.97 6.34
C GLY A 234 -19.18 -3.83 5.53
N LYS A 235 -18.74 -4.88 4.83
CA LYS A 235 -19.61 -5.75 4.01
C LYS A 235 -19.97 -7.02 4.75
N SER A 236 -21.23 -7.42 4.71
CA SER A 236 -21.70 -8.68 5.32
C SER A 236 -21.04 -9.88 4.64
N VAL A 237 -20.55 -10.82 5.45
CA VAL A 237 -19.96 -12.07 4.97
C VAL A 237 -21.05 -13.14 4.93
N HIS A 238 -21.39 -13.56 3.71
CA HIS A 238 -22.39 -14.60 3.47
C HIS A 238 -21.76 -15.98 3.31
N GLY A 239 -22.57 -17.04 3.34
CA GLY A 239 -22.11 -18.42 3.12
C GLY A 239 -21.38 -19.07 4.31
N LEU A 240 -21.29 -18.40 5.46
CA LEU A 240 -20.72 -19.00 6.67
C LEU A 240 -21.70 -20.03 7.27
N GLY A 241 -21.43 -21.31 7.08
CA GLY A 241 -22.19 -22.40 7.69
C GLY A 241 -21.99 -22.51 9.20
N GLU A 242 -22.88 -23.23 9.88
CA GLU A 242 -22.91 -23.40 11.34
C GLU A 242 -21.56 -23.81 11.95
N ARG A 243 -20.85 -24.75 11.31
CA ARG A 243 -19.51 -25.17 11.75
C ARG A 243 -18.51 -24.01 11.74
N GLY A 244 -18.54 -23.18 10.69
CA GLY A 244 -17.68 -22.01 10.57
C GLY A 244 -18.04 -20.92 11.59
N ARG A 245 -19.34 -20.71 11.86
CA ARG A 245 -19.81 -19.78 12.91
C ARG A 245 -19.31 -20.20 14.30
N ARG A 246 -19.50 -21.47 14.68
CA ARG A 246 -19.02 -22.00 15.96
C ARG A 246 -17.49 -21.91 16.08
N TRP A 247 -16.78 -22.22 15.01
CA TRP A 247 -15.33 -22.12 14.98
C TRP A 247 -14.87 -20.67 15.20
N LEU A 248 -15.45 -19.72 14.47
CA LEU A 248 -15.08 -18.31 14.57
C LEU A 248 -15.44 -17.74 15.95
N ARG A 249 -16.63 -18.06 16.50
CA ARG A 249 -17.00 -17.67 17.87
C ARG A 249 -15.97 -18.12 18.90
N ARG A 250 -15.56 -19.39 18.83
CA ARG A 250 -14.57 -19.95 19.75
C ARG A 250 -13.21 -19.28 19.62
N LEU A 251 -12.71 -19.13 18.39
CA LEU A 251 -11.39 -18.54 18.15
C LEU A 251 -11.33 -17.07 18.55
N ALA A 252 -12.39 -16.32 18.24
CA ALA A 252 -12.51 -14.91 18.54
C ALA A 252 -12.95 -14.62 19.97
N GLY A 253 -13.09 -15.64 20.85
CA GLY A 253 -13.60 -15.45 22.21
C GLY A 253 -14.96 -14.73 22.25
N PHE A 254 -15.78 -14.86 21.19
CA PHE A 254 -17.02 -14.11 21.04
C PHE A 254 -18.17 -14.84 21.73
N GLU A 255 -18.67 -14.26 22.82
CA GLU A 255 -19.83 -14.77 23.53
C GLU A 255 -21.14 -14.12 23.04
N ARG A 256 -21.20 -12.78 23.03
CA ARG A 256 -22.38 -11.98 22.67
C ARG A 256 -22.01 -10.54 22.32
N GLY A 257 -22.97 -9.79 21.78
CA GLY A 257 -22.81 -8.35 21.55
C GLY A 257 -22.06 -8.04 20.26
N ARG A 258 -20.99 -7.25 20.33
CA ARG A 258 -20.18 -6.83 19.18
C ARG A 258 -18.69 -6.89 19.54
N ALA A 259 -17.87 -7.43 18.65
CA ALA A 259 -16.41 -7.43 18.75
C ALA A 259 -15.80 -6.99 17.42
N GLU A 260 -14.72 -6.22 17.49
CA GLU A 260 -14.01 -5.70 16.31
C GLU A 260 -12.56 -6.18 16.31
N PHE A 261 -12.07 -6.55 15.14
CA PHE A 261 -10.70 -7.04 14.97
C PHE A 261 -10.05 -6.33 13.78
N ASP A 262 -8.85 -5.80 13.99
CA ASP A 262 -8.08 -5.21 12.90
C ASP A 262 -7.36 -6.33 12.14
N ALA A 263 -7.61 -6.49 10.84
CA ALA A 263 -6.96 -7.52 10.04
C ALA A 263 -5.76 -6.96 9.27
N ILE A 264 -4.63 -7.66 9.37
CA ILE A 264 -3.35 -7.31 8.75
C ILE A 264 -3.52 -7.25 7.23
N ASN A 265 -3.04 -6.16 6.63
CA ASN A 265 -3.12 -5.95 5.19
C ASN A 265 -1.77 -5.56 4.57
N VAL A 266 -0.69 -6.12 5.11
CA VAL A 266 0.64 -6.01 4.48
C VAL A 266 0.61 -6.75 3.15
N GLN A 267 0.86 -6.03 2.06
CA GLN A 267 1.03 -6.62 0.74
C GLN A 267 2.51 -6.75 0.39
N LEU A 268 2.88 -7.89 -0.20
CA LEU A 268 4.25 -8.23 -0.55
C LEU A 268 4.34 -8.52 -2.05
N ALA A 269 5.40 -8.03 -2.69
CA ALA A 269 5.82 -8.54 -3.99
C ALA A 269 6.41 -9.94 -3.83
N ARG A 270 6.17 -10.80 -4.83
CA ARG A 270 6.48 -12.23 -4.78
C ARG A 270 7.98 -12.49 -4.97
N ASP A 271 8.74 -12.42 -3.88
CA ASP A 271 10.12 -12.91 -3.77
C ASP A 271 10.45 -13.60 -2.43
N VAL A 272 9.47 -13.72 -1.52
CA VAL A 272 9.65 -14.35 -0.18
C VAL A 272 10.16 -15.81 -0.26
N GLN A 273 10.01 -16.47 -1.42
CA GLN A 273 10.36 -17.88 -1.61
C GLN A 273 11.85 -18.16 -1.85
N SER A 274 12.66 -17.16 -2.25
CA SER A 274 14.07 -17.41 -2.63
C SER A 274 15.06 -17.25 -1.49
N ARG A 275 14.79 -16.36 -0.53
CA ARG A 275 15.57 -16.16 0.70
C ARG A 275 14.65 -15.69 1.80
N TRP A 276 14.53 -16.49 2.85
CA TRP A 276 13.85 -16.10 4.07
C TRP A 276 14.47 -14.79 4.59
N GLY A 277 13.62 -13.81 4.91
CA GLY A 277 14.03 -12.51 5.44
C GLY A 277 14.09 -11.39 4.41
N ARG A 278 14.19 -11.67 3.09
CA ARG A 278 14.19 -10.62 2.07
C ARG A 278 12.83 -10.44 1.43
N ALA A 279 12.21 -9.27 1.57
CA ALA A 279 10.90 -9.00 0.97
C ALA A 279 10.71 -7.54 0.55
N GLN A 280 9.79 -7.35 -0.40
CA GLN A 280 9.42 -6.04 -0.89
C GLN A 280 7.95 -5.78 -0.59
N LEU A 281 7.65 -4.69 0.11
CA LEU A 281 6.30 -4.22 0.39
C LEU A 281 5.76 -3.41 -0.78
N VAL A 282 4.45 -3.42 -0.96
CA VAL A 282 3.76 -2.63 -1.99
C VAL A 282 2.39 -2.16 -1.47
N ASP A 283 1.82 -1.15 -2.12
CA ASP A 283 0.46 -0.64 -1.88
C ASP A 283 0.25 -0.04 -0.48
N PHE A 284 0.70 1.20 -0.29
CA PHE A 284 0.73 1.89 1.00
C PHE A 284 -0.48 2.78 1.28
N GLY A 285 -1.41 2.90 0.31
CA GLY A 285 -2.55 3.80 0.39
C GLY A 285 -3.55 3.51 1.52
N GLN A 286 -3.47 2.34 2.15
CA GLN A 286 -4.30 1.91 3.28
C GLN A 286 -3.61 2.01 4.64
N TYR A 287 -2.32 2.35 4.65
CA TYR A 287 -1.57 2.46 5.89
C TYR A 287 -1.97 3.73 6.62
N GLN A 288 -2.00 3.66 7.93
CA GLN A 288 -2.43 4.78 8.76
C GLN A 288 -1.59 4.88 10.03
N PHE A 289 -1.63 6.05 10.65
CA PHE A 289 -1.02 6.29 11.94
C PHE A 289 -2.02 6.08 13.06
N GLU A 290 -1.55 5.49 14.15
CA GLU A 290 -2.33 5.30 15.36
C GLU A 290 -1.47 5.61 16.58
N ARG A 291 -2.09 6.26 17.57
CA ARG A 291 -1.43 6.59 18.84
C ARG A 291 -1.39 5.41 19.80
N ASP A 292 -2.40 4.57 19.73
CA ASP A 292 -2.54 3.36 20.52
C ASP A 292 -3.33 2.32 19.73
N PHE A 293 -3.10 1.05 20.03
CA PHE A 293 -3.81 -0.07 19.43
C PHE A 293 -4.61 -0.78 20.51
N THR A 294 -5.93 -0.69 20.44
CA THR A 294 -6.83 -1.26 21.45
C THR A 294 -7.62 -2.46 20.96
N ARG A 295 -7.64 -2.70 19.64
CA ARG A 295 -8.36 -3.83 19.04
C ARG A 295 -7.44 -5.04 18.88
N PRO A 296 -7.94 -6.26 19.07
CA PRO A 296 -7.21 -7.47 18.73
C PRO A 296 -6.82 -7.47 17.24
N LEU A 297 -5.65 -8.04 16.95
CA LEU A 297 -5.07 -8.12 15.61
C LEU A 297 -5.29 -9.52 15.02
N VAL A 298 -5.68 -9.59 13.75
CA VAL A 298 -5.97 -10.85 13.05
C VAL A 298 -5.11 -11.00 11.81
N ASN A 299 -4.47 -12.16 11.65
CA ASN A 299 -3.87 -12.55 10.38
C ASN A 299 -4.95 -12.96 9.37
N LEU A 300 -4.84 -12.47 8.14
CA LEU A 300 -5.66 -12.99 7.04
C LEU A 300 -5.02 -14.26 6.47
N VAL A 301 -5.78 -15.36 6.40
CA VAL A 301 -5.32 -16.65 5.85
C VAL A 301 -6.36 -17.30 4.94
N ARG A 302 -5.96 -17.91 3.83
CA ARG A 302 -6.92 -18.35 2.78
C ARG A 302 -7.60 -19.69 3.05
N ASP A 303 -7.11 -20.45 4.00
CA ASP A 303 -7.49 -21.83 4.31
C ASP A 303 -8.34 -21.95 5.60
N ARG A 304 -8.89 -20.83 6.08
CA ARG A 304 -9.80 -20.75 7.23
C ARG A 304 -11.12 -20.06 6.87
N PRO A 305 -12.21 -20.31 7.63
CA PRO A 305 -13.49 -19.64 7.42
C PRO A 305 -13.33 -18.12 7.33
N VAL A 306 -13.92 -17.53 6.29
CA VAL A 306 -13.94 -16.08 6.02
C VAL A 306 -12.57 -15.39 5.95
N GLY A 307 -11.49 -16.16 5.83
CA GLY A 307 -10.14 -15.60 5.82
C GLY A 307 -9.56 -15.30 7.21
N PHE A 308 -10.27 -15.64 8.30
CA PHE A 308 -9.89 -15.27 9.66
C PHE A 308 -8.83 -16.24 10.21
N GLY A 309 -7.62 -15.75 10.45
CA GLY A 309 -6.48 -16.53 10.96
C GLY A 309 -6.31 -16.43 12.47
N GLY A 310 -5.07 -16.48 12.95
CA GLY A 310 -4.77 -16.31 14.39
C GLY A 310 -5.09 -14.90 14.91
N VAL A 311 -5.36 -14.81 16.20
CA VAL A 311 -5.70 -13.57 16.92
C VAL A 311 -4.60 -13.25 17.92
N LEU A 312 -4.13 -12.01 17.94
CA LEU A 312 -3.29 -11.46 18.99
C LEU A 312 -4.08 -10.43 19.79
N TRP A 313 -4.29 -10.72 21.07
CA TRP A 313 -5.14 -9.94 21.95
C TRP A 313 -4.37 -8.80 22.64
N PRO A 314 -5.01 -7.65 22.95
CA PRO A 314 -4.34 -6.51 23.58
C PRO A 314 -3.69 -6.76 24.95
N ASP A 315 -4.11 -7.82 25.64
CA ASP A 315 -3.57 -8.29 26.92
C ASP A 315 -2.45 -9.35 26.75
N ASP A 316 -2.24 -9.87 25.54
CA ASP A 316 -1.12 -10.75 25.24
C ASP A 316 0.20 -9.96 25.36
N PRO A 317 1.22 -10.46 26.11
CA PRO A 317 2.52 -9.79 26.24
C PRO A 317 3.24 -9.54 24.91
N ARG A 318 2.84 -10.23 23.84
CA ARG A 318 3.39 -10.10 22.49
C ARG A 318 2.66 -9.04 21.66
N PHE A 319 1.54 -8.52 22.14
CA PHE A 319 0.81 -7.43 21.50
C PHE A 319 1.63 -6.14 21.56
N VAL A 320 2.05 -5.67 20.39
CA VAL A 320 2.93 -4.52 20.28
C VAL A 320 2.12 -3.22 20.36
N ARG A 321 2.41 -2.42 21.38
CA ARG A 321 1.99 -1.02 21.48
C ARG A 321 3.06 -0.09 20.89
N PRO A 322 2.72 1.12 20.42
CA PRO A 322 3.71 2.10 20.00
C PRO A 322 4.68 2.38 21.14
N HIS A 323 5.97 2.24 20.87
CA HIS A 323 6.98 2.57 21.86
C HIS A 323 7.21 4.09 21.84
N PRO A 324 7.10 4.83 22.96
CA PRO A 324 7.20 6.30 22.95
C PRO A 324 8.47 6.84 22.29
N ALA A 325 9.62 6.20 22.51
CA ALA A 325 10.88 6.58 21.85
C ALA A 325 10.96 6.21 20.35
N LEU A 326 10.10 5.30 19.89
CA LEU A 326 10.07 4.85 18.51
C LEU A 326 8.96 5.49 17.68
N GLN A 327 7.93 6.05 18.32
CA GLN A 327 6.79 6.58 17.64
C GLN A 327 7.19 7.72 16.68
N LEU A 328 6.67 7.68 15.46
CA LEU A 328 6.88 8.75 14.50
C LEU A 328 6.20 10.02 15.01
N THR A 329 6.89 11.16 14.89
CA THR A 329 6.29 12.43 15.26
C THR A 329 5.44 12.91 14.10
N LEU A 330 4.19 13.21 14.40
CA LEU A 330 3.25 13.62 13.36
C LEU A 330 3.22 15.14 13.15
N ALA A 331 3.93 15.88 14.00
CA ALA A 331 4.05 17.34 13.91
C ALA A 331 4.54 17.80 12.54
N GLY A 332 5.46 17.04 11.92
CA GLY A 332 5.93 17.36 10.57
C GLY A 332 4.87 17.24 9.49
N LEU A 333 3.82 16.45 9.71
CA LEU A 333 2.67 16.33 8.80
C LEU A 333 1.54 17.33 9.16
N GLY A 334 1.85 18.36 9.95
CA GLY A 334 0.89 19.39 10.36
C GLY A 334 -0.06 18.95 11.49
N LEU A 335 0.26 17.88 12.22
CA LEU A 335 -0.58 17.40 13.32
C LEU A 335 -0.21 18.04 14.64
N ASP A 336 -1.20 18.63 15.30
CA ASP A 336 -1.08 19.12 16.67
C ASP A 336 -0.85 17.98 17.67
N ALA A 337 -0.37 18.35 18.87
CA ALA A 337 -0.19 17.42 19.98
C ALA A 337 -1.53 16.78 20.42
N ASP A 338 -2.66 17.40 20.10
CA ASP A 338 -4.00 16.95 20.46
C ASP A 338 -4.57 15.89 19.50
N GLY A 339 -4.00 15.79 18.28
CA GLY A 339 -4.06 14.74 17.25
C GLY A 339 -5.09 13.62 17.37
N LYS A 340 -6.37 14.00 17.22
CA LYS A 340 -7.47 13.03 17.16
C LYS A 340 -7.61 12.35 15.78
N ARG A 341 -6.99 12.87 14.72
CA ARG A 341 -7.12 12.32 13.34
C ARG A 341 -5.85 12.49 12.49
N PRO A 342 -4.78 11.72 12.74
CA PRO A 342 -3.54 11.76 11.95
C PRO A 342 -3.73 11.73 10.44
N MET A 343 -4.56 10.81 9.95
CA MET A 343 -4.76 10.67 8.51
C MET A 343 -5.46 11.88 7.89
N ALA A 344 -6.39 12.51 8.60
CA ALA A 344 -7.10 13.67 8.08
C ALA A 344 -6.17 14.87 7.85
N ALA A 345 -5.17 15.09 8.71
CA ALA A 345 -4.23 16.19 8.49
C ALA A 345 -3.25 15.88 7.34
N LEU A 346 -2.79 14.63 7.22
CA LEU A 346 -2.01 14.21 6.06
C LEU A 346 -2.80 14.41 4.77
N ASP A 347 -4.08 14.01 4.75
CA ASP A 347 -4.98 14.23 3.63
C ASP A 347 -5.10 15.73 3.31
N CYS A 348 -5.38 16.59 4.30
CA CYS A 348 -5.43 18.05 4.10
C CYS A 348 -4.13 18.63 3.53
N PHE A 349 -2.97 18.21 4.06
CA PHE A 349 -1.67 18.68 3.58
C PHE A 349 -1.43 18.26 2.12
N VAL A 350 -1.71 17.00 1.80
CA VAL A 350 -1.52 16.46 0.45
C VAL A 350 -2.51 17.07 -0.53
N ASP A 351 -3.76 17.30 -0.14
CA ASP A 351 -4.77 17.97 -0.96
C ASP A 351 -4.35 19.43 -1.27
N ALA A 352 -3.82 20.16 -0.28
CA ALA A 352 -3.30 21.51 -0.48
C ALA A 352 -2.10 21.53 -1.43
N LEU A 353 -1.20 20.55 -1.31
CA LEU A 353 -0.10 20.35 -2.27
C LEU A 353 -0.60 20.04 -3.67
N CYS A 354 -1.62 19.18 -3.81
CA CYS A 354 -2.21 18.84 -5.09
C CYS A 354 -2.81 20.06 -5.78
N ALA A 355 -3.55 20.90 -5.03
CA ALA A 355 -4.14 22.12 -5.57
C ALA A 355 -3.07 23.07 -6.14
N ARG A 356 -2.02 23.36 -5.34
CA ARG A 356 -0.88 24.21 -5.75
C ARG A 356 -0.05 23.61 -6.89
N PHE A 357 0.06 22.29 -6.95
CA PHE A 357 0.75 21.63 -8.05
C PHE A 357 -0.08 21.68 -9.34
N ARG A 358 -1.40 21.51 -9.22
CA ARG A 358 -2.36 21.54 -10.33
C ARG A 358 -2.51 22.92 -10.96
N ASP A 359 -2.51 23.97 -10.15
CA ASP A 359 -2.62 25.36 -10.63
C ASP A 359 -1.28 25.95 -11.13
N GLY A 360 -0.19 25.20 -11.00
CA GLY A 360 1.16 25.60 -11.43
C GLY A 360 1.91 26.48 -10.45
N THR A 361 1.36 26.75 -9.27
CA THR A 361 2.04 27.50 -8.20
C THR A 361 3.24 26.72 -7.63
N LEU A 362 3.20 25.39 -7.68
CA LEU A 362 4.32 24.52 -7.35
C LEU A 362 4.77 23.70 -8.55
N SER A 363 6.09 23.62 -8.73
CA SER A 363 6.71 22.64 -9.60
C SER A 363 6.77 21.26 -8.95
N GLY A 364 6.96 20.22 -9.77
CA GLY A 364 7.17 18.86 -9.28
C GLY A 364 8.32 18.73 -8.25
N PRO A 365 9.52 19.30 -8.52
CA PRO A 365 10.62 19.32 -7.55
C PRO A 365 10.29 19.99 -6.21
N GLU A 366 9.49 21.05 -6.20
CA GLU A 366 9.10 21.73 -4.97
C GLU A 366 8.11 20.89 -4.15
N VAL A 367 7.13 20.23 -4.78
CA VAL A 367 6.26 19.24 -4.12
C VAL A 367 7.10 18.17 -3.42
N VAL A 368 8.12 17.64 -4.11
CA VAL A 368 9.03 16.64 -3.55
C VAL A 368 9.80 17.16 -2.35
N ALA A 369 10.33 18.38 -2.44
CA ALA A 369 11.06 19.01 -1.35
C ALA A 369 10.16 19.19 -0.12
N GLU A 370 8.92 19.66 -0.31
CA GLU A 370 7.95 19.81 0.78
C GLU A 370 7.63 18.45 1.43
N LEU A 371 7.31 17.42 0.63
CA LEU A 371 7.04 16.07 1.13
C LEU A 371 8.24 15.47 1.87
N ALA A 372 9.44 15.60 1.31
CA ALA A 372 10.66 15.04 1.89
C ALA A 372 11.02 15.73 3.20
N SER A 373 10.82 17.04 3.29
CA SER A 373 10.98 17.81 4.53
C SER A 373 10.07 17.28 5.62
N ARG A 374 8.78 17.04 5.31
CA ARG A 374 7.84 16.51 6.31
C ARG A 374 8.19 15.11 6.77
N VAL A 375 8.61 14.24 5.85
CA VAL A 375 9.11 12.90 6.20
C VAL A 375 10.34 13.00 7.11
N ALA A 376 11.29 13.90 6.83
CA ALA A 376 12.46 14.10 7.67
C ALA A 376 12.09 14.58 9.09
N GLU A 377 11.15 15.52 9.20
CA GLU A 377 10.60 16.02 10.47
C GLU A 377 9.99 14.90 11.32
N CYS A 378 9.32 13.91 10.70
CA CYS A 378 8.78 12.75 11.40
C CYS A 378 9.85 11.93 12.15
N PHE A 379 11.10 11.97 11.70
CA PHE A 379 12.22 11.24 12.29
C PHE A 379 13.19 12.10 13.11
N ALA A 380 13.07 13.43 13.09
CA ALA A 380 14.04 14.35 13.69
C ALA A 380 14.12 14.28 15.24
N ARG A 381 12.98 14.08 15.95
CA ARG A 381 12.99 14.03 17.43
C ARG A 381 13.65 12.78 18.02
N ARG A 382 13.97 11.76 17.22
CA ARG A 382 14.62 10.53 17.70
C ARG A 382 16.11 10.73 18.03
N ALA A 383 16.76 11.73 17.45
CA ALA A 383 18.21 11.91 17.61
C ALA A 383 18.62 12.33 19.04
N THR A 384 17.71 12.94 19.81
CA THR A 384 18.01 13.48 21.15
C THR A 384 17.90 12.46 22.28
N ALA A 385 17.29 11.28 22.05
CA ALA A 385 16.98 10.33 23.13
C ALA A 385 18.08 9.29 23.42
N GLY A 386 19.21 9.27 22.69
CA GLY A 386 20.38 8.40 22.96
C GLY A 386 20.17 6.88 22.87
N ALA A 387 18.94 6.39 22.83
CA ALA A 387 18.61 4.98 22.76
C ALA A 387 18.69 4.48 21.32
N ARG A 388 19.80 3.81 20.96
CA ARG A 388 19.77 2.89 19.82
C ARG A 388 18.91 1.68 20.23
N PRO A 389 17.79 1.40 19.55
CA PRO A 389 17.05 0.17 19.80
C PRO A 389 17.94 -0.99 19.36
N ARG A 390 18.59 -1.65 20.32
CA ARG A 390 19.32 -2.90 20.09
C ARG A 390 18.33 -4.03 20.34
N GLY A 391 17.55 -4.34 19.31
CA GLY A 391 16.64 -5.48 19.34
C GLY A 391 15.88 -5.58 18.03
N GLY A 392 16.09 -6.68 17.30
CA GLY A 392 15.14 -7.08 16.26
C GLY A 392 13.78 -7.36 16.89
N ILE A 393 12.73 -7.44 16.06
CA ILE A 393 11.38 -7.79 16.51
C ILE A 393 11.48 -9.12 17.29
N PRO A 394 10.99 -9.20 18.53
CA PRO A 394 11.12 -10.41 19.33
C PRO A 394 10.57 -11.62 18.59
N THR A 395 11.40 -12.65 18.38
CA THR A 395 11.03 -13.90 17.69
C THR A 395 9.77 -14.54 18.27
N ALA A 396 9.50 -14.32 19.57
CA ALA A 396 8.32 -14.81 20.28
C ALA A 396 6.99 -14.25 19.74
N ALA A 397 6.96 -13.02 19.23
CA ALA A 397 5.73 -12.43 18.69
C ALA A 397 5.30 -13.10 17.38
N ARG A 398 6.25 -13.67 16.63
CA ARG A 398 5.98 -14.41 15.38
C ARG A 398 5.11 -15.64 15.61
N GLN A 399 5.28 -16.33 16.74
CA GLN A 399 4.57 -17.58 17.04
C GLN A 399 3.14 -17.35 17.57
N ALA A 400 2.82 -16.13 18.02
CA ALA A 400 1.52 -15.80 18.63
C ALA A 400 0.36 -15.84 17.65
N LEU A 401 0.63 -15.38 16.43
CA LEU A 401 -0.36 -15.22 15.39
C LEU A 401 -0.55 -16.50 14.56
N VAL A 402 0.26 -17.53 14.81
CA VAL A 402 -0.01 -18.88 14.33
C VAL A 402 -0.86 -19.56 15.39
N PRO A 403 -2.16 -19.81 15.14
CA PRO A 403 -2.96 -20.56 16.10
C PRO A 403 -2.28 -21.92 16.33
N PRO A 404 -2.33 -22.48 17.55
CA PRO A 404 -1.84 -23.83 17.77
C PRO A 404 -2.47 -24.72 16.70
N GLY A 405 -1.63 -25.46 15.97
CA GLY A 405 -2.09 -26.38 14.94
C GLY A 405 -3.20 -27.25 15.51
N PRO A 406 -4.17 -27.71 14.69
CA PRO A 406 -5.18 -28.64 15.18
C PRO A 406 -4.44 -29.74 15.91
N THR A 407 -4.57 -29.81 17.24
CA THR A 407 -4.07 -30.94 18.01
C THR A 407 -4.65 -32.13 17.29
N ALA A 408 -3.78 -32.98 16.74
CA ALA A 408 -4.20 -34.17 16.01
C ALA A 408 -5.19 -34.88 16.93
N GLN A 409 -6.49 -34.73 16.65
CA GLN A 409 -7.50 -35.45 17.38
C GLN A 409 -7.17 -36.89 17.08
N GLY A 410 -6.74 -37.59 18.13
CA GLY A 410 -6.20 -38.93 18.04
C GLY A 410 -7.02 -39.72 17.03
N SER A 411 -6.34 -40.22 16.00
CA SER A 411 -6.91 -41.21 15.12
C SER A 411 -7.40 -42.35 16.00
N CYS A 412 -8.71 -42.38 16.29
CA CYS A 412 -9.34 -43.58 16.79
C CYS A 412 -9.10 -44.63 15.71
N SER A 413 -8.13 -45.49 15.96
CA SER A 413 -7.92 -46.75 15.25
C SER A 413 -9.19 -47.57 15.42
N GLY A 414 -10.12 -47.41 14.47
CA GLY A 414 -11.20 -48.35 14.28
C GLY A 414 -10.60 -49.65 13.78
N SER A 415 -10.38 -50.59 14.70
CA SER A 415 -10.14 -52.00 14.38
C SER A 415 -11.37 -52.53 13.65
N SER A 416 -11.24 -52.75 12.35
CA SER A 416 -12.18 -53.54 11.58
C SER A 416 -12.02 -55.00 11.97
N SER A 417 -12.93 -55.48 12.83
CA SER A 417 -13.22 -56.91 12.99
C SER A 417 -14.69 -57.13 12.67
N ARG A 418 -14.97 -57.49 11.42
CA ARG A 418 -15.82 -58.61 10.97
C ARG A 418 -15.94 -58.61 9.46
#